data_AF-A0A895XGR7-F1
#
_entry.id   AF-A0A895XGR7-F1
#
_cell.length_a   1.000
_cell.length_b   1.000
_cell.length_c   1.000
_cell.angle_alpha   90.00
_cell.angle_beta   90.00
_cell.angle_gamma   90.00
#
_symmetry.space_group_name_H-M   'P 1'
#
loop_
_entity.id
_entity.type
_entity.pdbx_description
1 polymer ?
#
loop_
_entity_poly.entity_id
_entity_poly.type
_entity_poly.pdbx_seq_one_letter_code
_entity_poly.pdbx_strand_id
1 'polypeptide(L)'
;MTAGDRSFDPDAAIDFSNDLKQAASDLDATSMTNLHSGVLSFMPAFGVPEIAQVNEQKYESAYRTVVTDMQTLLDNLSALADSIDEAVAAEAEAEEANTVELTNFSAALE
;
A
#
# COMPACT_ATOMS: atom_id res chain seq x y z
N MET A 1 17.63 16.70 -25.41
CA MET A 1 17.06 16.27 -24.13
C MET A 1 17.23 14.77 -24.07
N THR A 2 18.34 14.30 -23.51
CA THR A 2 18.52 12.87 -23.23
C THR A 2 17.46 12.50 -22.22
N ALA A 3 16.63 11.50 -22.52
CA ALA A 3 15.83 10.83 -21.51
C ALA A 3 16.81 10.53 -20.37
N GLY A 4 16.62 11.17 -19.21
CA GLY A 4 17.46 10.91 -18.05
C GLY A 4 17.44 9.42 -17.82
N ASP A 5 18.63 8.84 -17.78
CA ASP A 5 18.86 7.43 -17.51
C ASP A 5 18.17 7.10 -16.18
N ARG A 6 16.92 6.64 -16.26
CA ARG A 6 16.17 6.16 -15.10
C ARG A 6 16.60 4.70 -14.96
N SER A 7 17.81 4.49 -14.42
CA SER A 7 18.22 3.14 -14.02
C SER A 7 17.23 2.68 -12.95
N PHE A 8 16.51 1.60 -13.24
CA PHE A 8 15.72 0.92 -12.23
C PHE A 8 16.70 0.31 -11.21
N ASP A 9 16.48 0.60 -9.93
CA ASP A 9 17.29 0.08 -8.83
C ASP A 9 16.40 -0.93 -8.06
N PRO A 10 16.64 -2.24 -8.22
CA PRO A 10 15.83 -3.28 -7.59
C PRO A 10 15.84 -3.20 -6.06
N ASP A 11 16.97 -2.83 -5.45
CA ASP A 11 17.10 -2.74 -4.00
C ASP A 11 16.26 -1.57 -3.45
N ALA A 12 16.34 -0.41 -4.10
CA ALA A 12 15.52 0.75 -3.75
C ALA A 12 14.01 0.48 -3.97
N ALA A 13 13.66 -0.32 -4.97
CA ALA A 13 12.29 -0.74 -5.24
C ALA A 13 11.76 -1.69 -4.14
N ILE A 14 12.57 -2.66 -3.71
CA ILE A 14 12.24 -3.56 -2.60
C ILE A 14 12.04 -2.77 -1.30
N ASP A 15 12.95 -1.85 -0.97
CA ASP A 15 12.83 -1.00 0.22
C ASP A 15 11.53 -0.19 0.18
N PHE A 16 11.19 0.40 -0.97
CA PHE A 16 9.95 1.14 -1.14
C PHE A 16 8.69 0.25 -1.03
N SER A 17 8.72 -0.99 -1.56
CA SER A 17 7.65 -1.98 -1.38
C SER A 17 7.44 -2.34 0.09
N ASN A 18 8.52 -2.53 0.84
CA ASN A 18 8.47 -2.81 2.28
C ASN A 18 7.91 -1.63 3.09
N ASP A 19 8.31 -0.40 2.76
CA ASP A 19 7.77 0.81 3.39
C ASP A 19 6.26 0.97 3.15
N LEU A 20 5.79 0.67 1.94
CA LEU A 20 4.36 0.70 1.61
C LEU A 20 3.57 -0.36 2.41
N LYS A 21 4.12 -1.58 2.51
CA LYS A 21 3.51 -2.67 3.30
C LYS A 21 3.45 -2.31 4.79
N GLN A 22 4.50 -1.70 5.33
CA GLN A 22 4.54 -1.24 6.71
C GLN A 22 3.53 -0.10 6.94
N ALA A 23 3.48 0.90 6.06
CA ALA A 23 2.53 2.00 6.15
C ALA A 23 1.07 1.52 6.08
N ALA A 24 0.78 0.53 5.22
CA ALA A 24 -0.54 -0.11 5.16
C ALA A 24 -0.87 -0.83 6.48
N SER A 25 0.07 -1.59 7.05
CA SER A 25 -0.13 -2.26 8.35
C SER A 25 -0.38 -1.26 9.48
N ASP A 26 0.37 -0.15 9.51
CA ASP A 26 0.22 0.88 10.53
C ASP A 26 -1.12 1.61 10.40
N LEU A 27 -1.56 1.86 9.16
CA LEU A 27 -2.83 2.48 8.87
C LEU A 27 -4.01 1.58 9.29
N ASP A 28 -3.94 0.28 9.02
CA ASP A 28 -4.96 -0.69 9.44
C ASP A 28 -5.07 -0.77 10.97
N ALA A 29 -3.95 -0.98 11.65
CA ALA A 29 -3.90 -1.11 13.11
C ALA A 29 -4.37 0.18 13.83
N THR A 30 -3.90 1.34 13.37
CA THR A 30 -4.15 2.63 14.02
C THR A 30 -5.52 3.18 13.69
N SER A 31 -5.93 3.12 12.42
CA SER A 31 -7.11 3.86 11.96
C SER A 31 -8.39 3.10 12.29
N MET A 32 -8.44 1.77 12.10
CA MET A 32 -9.64 1.00 12.42
C MET A 32 -9.94 0.97 13.92
N THR A 33 -8.91 0.79 14.75
CA THR A 33 -9.06 0.76 16.21
C THR A 33 -9.47 2.14 16.76
N ASN A 34 -8.81 3.22 16.31
CA ASN A 34 -9.05 4.55 16.83
C ASN A 34 -10.32 5.20 16.28
N LEU A 35 -10.72 4.93 15.02
CA LEU A 35 -12.01 5.41 14.51
C LEU A 35 -13.18 4.73 15.21
N HIS A 36 -13.09 3.42 15.42
CA HIS A 36 -14.13 2.68 16.11
C HIS A 36 -14.27 3.14 17.58
N SER A 37 -13.15 3.27 18.29
CA SER A 37 -13.14 3.76 19.68
C SER A 37 -13.54 5.23 19.80
N GLY A 38 -13.02 6.08 18.90
CA GLY A 38 -13.26 7.53 18.90
C GLY A 38 -14.72 7.88 18.70
N VAL A 39 -15.36 7.31 17.66
CA VAL A 39 -16.79 7.56 17.37
C VAL A 39 -17.69 7.16 18.54
N LEU A 40 -17.41 6.03 19.20
CA LEU A 40 -18.15 5.60 20.38
C LEU A 40 -17.88 6.48 21.61
N SER A 41 -16.67 7.04 21.75
CA SER A 41 -16.26 7.87 22.90
C SER A 41 -16.83 9.30 22.90
N PHE A 42 -17.21 9.85 21.74
CA PHE A 42 -17.73 11.23 21.65
C PHE A 42 -19.23 11.34 21.93
N MET A 43 -19.99 10.23 21.87
CA MET A 43 -21.45 10.26 22.08
C MET A 43 -21.86 10.91 23.42
N PRO A 44 -21.20 10.63 24.56
CA PRO A 44 -21.57 11.24 25.85
C PRO A 44 -21.22 12.74 25.96
N ALA A 45 -20.17 13.19 25.26
CA ALA A 45 -19.65 14.57 25.38
C ALA A 45 -20.55 15.63 24.73
N PHE A 46 -21.39 15.24 23.77
CA PHE A 46 -22.36 16.14 23.11
C PHE A 46 -23.73 16.20 23.83
N GLY A 47 -23.80 15.72 25.08
CA GLY A 47 -25.05 15.72 25.85
C GLY A 47 -26.10 14.77 25.30
N VAL A 48 -25.70 13.81 24.46
CA VAL A 48 -26.54 12.69 24.06
C VAL A 48 -26.56 11.74 25.25
N PRO A 49 -27.71 11.53 25.92
CA PRO A 49 -27.80 10.56 27.00
C PRO A 49 -27.36 9.19 26.48
N GLU A 50 -26.86 8.31 27.35
CA GLU A 50 -26.65 6.86 27.13
C GLU A 50 -27.93 6.09 26.73
N ILE A 51 -28.96 6.78 26.23
CA ILE A 51 -30.22 6.25 25.74
C ILE A 51 -30.07 5.96 24.23
N ALA A 52 -29.47 4.81 23.95
CA ALA A 52 -29.71 3.84 22.87
C ALA A 52 -30.05 4.25 21.41
N GLN A 53 -30.50 5.46 21.05
CA GLN A 53 -31.08 5.69 19.70
C GLN A 53 -30.97 7.13 19.18
N VAL A 54 -30.15 8.00 19.77
CA VAL A 54 -30.00 9.38 19.25
C VAL A 54 -28.89 9.42 18.19
N ASN A 55 -29.32 9.38 16.93
CA ASN A 55 -28.56 9.81 15.75
C ASN A 55 -27.27 9.03 15.38
N GLU A 56 -27.14 7.76 15.76
CA GLU A 56 -26.13 6.86 15.18
C GLU A 56 -26.13 6.98 13.64
N GLN A 57 -27.31 6.98 13.00
CA GLN A 57 -27.47 7.13 11.55
C GLN A 57 -26.83 8.40 10.96
N LYS A 58 -26.79 9.52 11.70
CA LYS A 58 -26.26 10.79 11.17
C LYS A 58 -24.76 10.71 10.90
N TYR A 59 -24.05 9.94 11.71
CA TYR A 59 -22.60 9.77 11.61
C TYR A 59 -22.22 8.38 11.07
N GLU A 60 -23.13 7.41 11.11
CA GLU A 60 -22.93 6.06 10.56
C GLU A 60 -22.58 6.12 9.07
N SER A 61 -23.27 6.97 8.29
CA SER A 61 -22.94 7.14 6.87
C SER A 61 -21.53 7.68 6.68
N ALA A 62 -21.12 8.70 7.44
CA ALA A 62 -19.79 9.29 7.33
C ALA A 62 -18.71 8.30 7.80
N TYR A 63 -18.96 7.58 8.89
CA TYR A 63 -18.08 6.53 9.39
C TYR A 63 -17.91 5.40 8.38
N ARG A 64 -19.01 4.90 7.80
CA ARG A 64 -18.96 3.88 6.74
C ARG A 64 -18.16 4.37 5.54
N THR A 65 -18.36 5.61 5.10
CA THR A 65 -17.56 6.20 4.01
C THR A 65 -16.08 6.23 4.36
N VAL A 66 -15.69 6.72 5.54
CA VAL A 66 -14.28 6.78 5.96
C VAL A 66 -13.67 5.38 6.05
N VAL A 67 -14.39 4.39 6.58
CA VAL A 67 -13.92 2.99 6.63
C VAL A 67 -13.73 2.43 5.23
N THR A 68 -14.68 2.66 4.31
CA THR A 68 -14.57 2.22 2.92
C THR A 68 -13.42 2.91 2.18
N ASP A 69 -13.23 4.21 2.37
CA ASP A 69 -12.13 4.97 1.77
C ASP A 69 -10.77 4.46 2.29
N MET A 70 -10.68 4.15 3.57
CA MET A 70 -9.47 3.54 4.16
C MET A 70 -9.18 2.17 3.60
N GLN A 71 -10.19 1.30 3.47
CA GLN A 71 -10.02 -0.01 2.86
C GLN A 71 -9.58 0.11 1.40
N THR A 72 -10.16 1.03 0.65
CA THR A 72 -9.74 1.32 -0.72
C THR A 72 -8.28 1.79 -0.78
N LEU A 73 -7.85 2.63 0.18
CA LEU A 73 -6.46 3.07 0.26
C LEU A 73 -5.52 1.91 0.58
N LEU A 74 -5.88 1.02 1.51
CA LEU A 74 -5.11 -0.18 1.84
C LEU A 74 -4.97 -1.10 0.63
N ASP A 75 -6.07 -1.34 -0.09
CA ASP A 75 -6.07 -2.17 -1.31
C ASP A 75 -5.14 -1.57 -2.38
N ASN A 76 -5.19 -0.25 -2.58
CA ASN A 76 -4.32 0.44 -3.53
C ASN A 76 -2.84 0.40 -3.13
N LEU A 77 -2.53 0.52 -1.83
CA LEU A 77 -1.15 0.39 -1.34
C LEU A 77 -0.62 -1.03 -1.52
N SER A 78 -1.44 -2.05 -1.24
CA SER A 78 -1.08 -3.46 -1.48
C SER A 78 -0.84 -3.72 -2.97
N ALA A 79 -1.76 -3.29 -3.83
CA ALA A 79 -1.63 -3.48 -5.28
C ALA A 79 -0.39 -2.77 -5.86
N LEU A 80 -0.03 -1.60 -5.31
CA LEU A 80 1.18 -0.91 -5.69
C LEU A 80 2.44 -1.68 -5.27
N ALA A 81 2.46 -2.20 -4.04
CA ALA A 81 3.58 -3.01 -3.56
C ALA A 81 3.75 -4.30 -4.38
N ASP A 82 2.65 -4.98 -4.70
CA ASP A 82 2.65 -6.18 -5.55
C ASP A 82 3.18 -5.86 -6.97
N SER A 83 2.77 -4.72 -7.54
CA SER A 83 3.28 -4.28 -8.85
C SER A 83 4.77 -3.95 -8.84
N ILE A 84 5.30 -3.46 -7.71
CA ILE A 84 6.74 -3.22 -7.54
C ILE A 84 7.49 -4.55 -7.46
N ASP A 85 6.97 -5.50 -6.67
CA ASP A 85 7.58 -6.83 -6.55
C ASP A 85 7.61 -7.55 -7.91
N GLU A 86 6.54 -7.44 -8.72
CA GLU A 86 6.49 -7.98 -10.09
C GLU A 86 7.53 -7.31 -11.00
N ALA A 87 7.70 -5.99 -10.91
CA ALA A 87 8.70 -5.27 -11.70
C ALA A 87 10.13 -5.68 -11.34
N VAL A 88 10.41 -5.88 -10.04
CA VAL A 88 11.71 -6.38 -9.55
C VAL A 88 11.99 -7.78 -10.08
N ALA A 89 11.01 -8.67 -10.06
CA ALA A 89 11.14 -10.03 -10.60
C ALA A 89 11.41 -10.02 -12.11
N ALA A 90 10.69 -9.19 -12.87
CA ALA A 90 10.87 -9.06 -14.31
C ALA A 90 12.27 -8.53 -14.69
N GLU A 91 12.81 -7.58 -13.92
CA GLU A 91 14.17 -7.08 -14.14
C GLU A 91 15.22 -8.17 -13.89
N ALA A 92 15.07 -8.96 -12.82
CA ALA A 92 15.98 -10.07 -12.52
C ALA A 92 15.99 -11.13 -13.63
N GLU A 93 14.82 -11.47 -14.19
CA GLU A 93 14.71 -12.37 -15.34
C GLU A 93 15.37 -11.79 -16.60
N ALA A 94 15.21 -10.50 -16.85
CA ALA A 94 15.82 -9.82 -17.99
C ALA A 94 17.35 -9.77 -17.88
N GLU A 95 17.88 -9.54 -16.68
CA GLU A 95 19.32 -9.54 -16.42
C GLU A 95 19.93 -10.95 -16.56
N GLU A 96 19.24 -11.99 -16.08
CA GLU A 96 19.65 -13.38 -16.26
C GLU A 96 19.68 -13.75 -17.75
N ALA A 97 18.63 -13.43 -18.51
CA ALA A 97 18.56 -13.69 -19.95
C ALA A 97 19.70 -12.99 -20.71
N ASN A 98 19.98 -11.73 -20.40
CA ASN A 98 21.03 -10.96 -21.03
C ASN A 98 22.43 -11.54 -20.69
N THR A 99 22.63 -11.98 -19.45
CA THR A 99 23.88 -12.64 -19.02
C THR A 99 24.09 -13.97 -19.76
N VAL A 100 23.03 -14.76 -19.95
CA VAL A 100 23.08 -16.00 -20.73
C VAL A 100 23.40 -15.72 -22.20
N GLU A 101 22.78 -14.71 -22.81
CA GLU A 101 23.07 -14.31 -24.19
C GLU A 101 24.53 -13.85 -24.36
N LEU A 102 25.05 -13.01 -23.46
CA LEU A 102 26.45 -12.57 -23.47
C LEU A 102 27.43 -13.73 -23.31
N THR A 103 27.11 -14.69 -22.44
CA THR A 103 27.93 -15.90 -22.24
C THR A 103 27.94 -16.77 -23.49
N ASN A 104 26.78 -16.96 -24.13
CA ASN A 104 26.69 -17.72 -25.38
C ASN A 104 27.40 -17.02 -26.54
N PHE A 105 27.27 -15.69 -26.64
CA PHE A 105 27.93 -14.89 -27.67
C PHE A 105 29.46 -14.91 -27.52
N SER A 106 29.96 -14.76 -26.29
CA SER A 106 31.40 -14.84 -26.02
C SER A 106 31.97 -16.22 -26.29
N ALA A 107 31.27 -17.30 -25.95
CA ALA A 107 31.67 -18.67 -26.27
C ALA A 107 31.66 -18.98 -27.78
N ALA A 108 30.83 -18.30 -28.57
CA ALA A 108 30.79 -18.46 -30.03
C ALA A 108 31.91 -17.71 -30.77
N LEU A 109 32.64 -16.83 -30.08
CA LEU A 109 33.77 -16.06 -30.63
C LEU A 109 35.14 -16.72 -30.39
N GLU A 110 35.22 -17.77 -29.57
CA GLU A 110 36.40 -18.63 -29.37
C GLU A 110 36.45 -19.79 -30.37
#